data_AF-A0A949ITU0-F1
#
_entry.id   AF-A0A949ITU0-F1
#
_cell.length_a   1.000
_cell.length_b   1.000
_cell.length_c   1.000
_cell.angle_alpha   90.00
_cell.angle_beta   90.00
_cell.angle_gamma   90.00
#
_symmetry.space_group_name_H-M   'P 1'
#
loop_
_entity.id
_entity.type
_entity.pdbx_description
1 polymer ?
#
loop_
_entity_poly.entity_id
_entity_poly.type
_entity_poly.pdbx_seq_one_letter_code
_entity_poly.pdbx_strand_id
1 'polypeptide(L)'
;MSESTNTNNMLKASAAADAIVPNVAPTLTQPTVAALPKRSQSDFKNDPMMVLLSTGDLVGWGDNATGVLANGVIAATNSLAQRVLFDPNTTVPPATAKIIDWAFTNANLYVVYDNFWVYSAGDNSYGQLGHGDTVSRPMLKRIEAFITTPMNVTNVWAQGGYTTTNGGGSVFFAANDGTNFNLYGCGLNTAGQLGISSVVNQTVPVANLSIDRTSASHVIDVKMATVSTFISTYLLFSSGKVMVAGYNGQGQLGVGSTTNVTTGFTAALNAGGPITTAAAISANSGATTGGNALIVDLSGNVWTTGYNLHGELGQGTTTNLSTFTQVAGLSGIASAKLFGGLTGSGYAFTTANALWTWGSTNLNQIFKNLTSTVAQSTPSSTLTLPSGTISKIFHSRGQQGLATTSQLILLMTDGRLLYSGADVGQIPYDNTVTPGAWSLIAMPAQFLNGAETIADLFVHGTGLTQRWFILTASGRLFASGSNLDAICAGAVATSVAVVTSVWQEITFQA
;
A
#
# COMPACT_ATOMS: atom_id res chain seq x y z
N MET A 1 -27.79 -22.85 -30.77
CA MET A 1 -26.56 -23.52 -31.25
C MET A 1 -25.48 -22.47 -31.34
N SER A 2 -24.39 -22.69 -30.58
CA SER A 2 -23.04 -22.06 -30.59
C SER A 2 -22.94 -20.53 -30.63
N GLU A 3 -22.60 -19.86 -29.53
CA GLU A 3 -21.24 -19.58 -28.98
C GLU A 3 -20.37 -18.66 -29.84
N SER A 4 -20.02 -17.48 -29.27
CA SER A 4 -18.68 -16.89 -29.38
C SER A 4 -18.44 -15.91 -28.21
N THR A 5 -17.56 -16.32 -27.30
CA THR A 5 -17.00 -15.63 -26.13
C THR A 5 -15.83 -14.70 -26.49
N ASN A 6 -15.68 -13.58 -25.78
CA ASN A 6 -14.46 -12.78 -25.45
C ASN A 6 -14.91 -11.32 -25.15
N THR A 7 -14.41 -10.52 -24.21
CA THR A 7 -13.26 -10.48 -23.28
C THR A 7 -13.46 -9.23 -22.40
N ASN A 8 -13.01 -9.21 -21.14
CA ASN A 8 -12.15 -8.15 -20.56
C ASN A 8 -12.05 -8.26 -19.02
N ASN A 9 -10.84 -8.60 -18.58
CA ASN A 9 -10.45 -8.83 -17.19
C ASN A 9 -9.57 -7.67 -16.73
N MET A 10 -9.82 -7.13 -15.54
CA MET A 10 -8.88 -6.24 -14.86
C MET A 10 -8.52 -6.82 -13.49
N LEU A 11 -7.22 -7.10 -13.31
CA LEU A 11 -6.60 -7.55 -12.06
C LEU A 11 -6.48 -6.34 -11.11
N LYS A 12 -6.97 -6.49 -9.88
CA LYS A 12 -6.92 -5.46 -8.83
C LYS A 12 -5.65 -5.61 -7.99
N ALA A 13 -4.84 -4.55 -7.88
CA ALA A 13 -3.71 -4.49 -6.94
C ALA A 13 -3.68 -3.16 -6.17
N SER A 14 -3.99 -3.22 -4.86
CA SER A 14 -3.25 -2.49 -3.81
C SER A 14 -3.75 -2.91 -2.41
N ALA A 15 -3.20 -4.01 -1.89
CA ALA A 15 -3.23 -4.33 -0.47
C ALA A 15 -1.79 -4.59 0.00
N ALA A 16 -1.51 -4.35 1.29
CA ALA A 16 -0.28 -4.81 1.94
C ALA A 16 -0.35 -6.30 2.30
N ALA A 17 -0.99 -7.09 1.43
CA ALA A 17 -1.03 -8.54 1.43
C ALA A 17 -0.79 -9.01 -0.01
N ASP A 18 0.29 -9.75 -0.26
CA ASP A 18 0.49 -10.38 -1.57
C ASP A 18 -0.27 -11.70 -1.62
N ALA A 19 -1.38 -11.73 -2.35
CA ALA A 19 -2.04 -12.99 -2.69
C ALA A 19 -1.12 -13.80 -3.62
N ILE A 20 -0.83 -15.03 -3.23
CA ILE A 20 -0.01 -15.94 -4.03
C ILE A 20 -0.89 -16.49 -5.15
N VAL A 21 -0.61 -16.09 -6.39
CA VAL A 21 -1.33 -16.61 -7.57
C VAL A 21 -0.56 -17.83 -8.09
N PRO A 22 -1.12 -19.05 -8.06
CA PRO A 22 -0.53 -20.16 -8.79
C PRO A 22 -0.61 -19.89 -10.29
N ASN A 23 0.42 -20.29 -11.03
CA ASN A 23 0.53 -20.06 -12.48
C ASN A 23 -0.54 -20.87 -13.23
N VAL A 24 -1.72 -20.26 -13.40
CA VAL A 24 -2.83 -20.76 -14.22
C VAL A 24 -3.34 -19.58 -15.04
N ALA A 25 -3.47 -19.75 -16.35
CA ALA A 25 -4.17 -18.78 -17.18
C ALA A 25 -5.60 -18.58 -16.61
N PRO A 26 -6.00 -17.35 -16.23
CA PRO A 26 -7.21 -17.14 -15.45
C PRO A 26 -8.45 -17.48 -16.30
N THR A 27 -9.13 -18.57 -15.93
CA THR A 27 -10.53 -18.82 -16.31
C THR A 27 -11.39 -18.12 -15.26
N LEU A 28 -12.14 -17.10 -15.67
CA LEU A 28 -12.90 -16.24 -14.76
C LEU A 28 -14.31 -16.75 -14.64
N THR A 29 -14.62 -17.23 -13.45
CA THR A 29 -15.96 -17.09 -12.90
C THR A 29 -15.93 -15.85 -12.00
N GLN A 30 -16.93 -14.97 -12.14
CA GLN A 30 -17.01 -13.76 -11.31
C GLN A 30 -17.12 -14.13 -9.82
N PRO A 31 -16.32 -13.53 -8.93
CA PRO A 31 -16.58 -13.62 -7.51
C PRO A 31 -17.74 -12.71 -7.12
N THR A 32 -18.64 -13.25 -6.31
CA THR A 32 -19.61 -12.50 -5.51
C THR A 32 -18.91 -11.50 -4.58
N VAL A 33 -19.56 -10.36 -4.36
CA VAL A 33 -19.16 -9.18 -3.57
C VAL A 33 -18.29 -9.51 -2.35
N ALA A 34 -16.99 -9.19 -2.44
CA ALA A 34 -16.10 -8.98 -1.30
C ALA A 34 -14.90 -8.14 -1.76
N ALA A 35 -14.92 -6.82 -1.54
CA ALA A 35 -13.75 -5.97 -1.67
C ALA A 35 -13.51 -5.26 -0.33
N LEU A 36 -12.42 -5.63 0.33
CA LEU A 36 -11.93 -5.12 1.61
C LEU A 36 -10.42 -4.85 1.45
N PRO A 37 -9.82 -3.94 2.23
CA PRO A 37 -9.67 -2.48 2.08
C PRO A 37 -8.43 -2.02 1.26
N LYS A 38 -8.39 -0.75 0.81
CA LYS A 38 -7.21 -0.11 0.21
C LYS A 38 -6.45 0.70 1.26
N ARG A 39 -5.27 0.23 1.66
CA ARG A 39 -4.41 0.83 2.71
C ARG A 39 -3.37 1.80 2.13
N SER A 40 -3.17 2.97 2.75
CA SER A 40 -1.80 3.49 2.95
C SER A 40 -1.38 3.23 4.39
N GLN A 41 -0.10 2.96 4.51
CA GLN A 41 0.57 2.67 5.77
C GLN A 41 1.43 3.90 6.11
N SER A 42 0.98 4.70 7.07
CA SER A 42 1.88 5.42 7.96
C SER A 42 1.87 4.72 9.31
N ASP A 43 3.03 4.65 9.95
CA ASP A 43 3.23 4.10 11.29
C ASP A 43 3.71 5.26 12.20
N PHE A 44 2.81 6.19 12.50
CA PHE A 44 2.97 7.27 13.48
C PHE A 44 2.14 7.00 14.75
N LYS A 45 2.41 7.78 15.80
CA LYS A 45 1.58 7.78 17.00
C LYS A 45 0.16 8.22 16.64
N ASN A 46 -0.82 7.37 16.94
CA ASN A 46 -2.25 7.59 16.75
C ASN A 46 -2.76 7.56 15.29
N ASP A 47 -2.07 7.01 14.28
CA ASP A 47 -2.46 7.11 12.85
C ASP A 47 -3.96 7.07 12.51
N PRO A 48 -4.38 7.79 11.45
CA PRO A 48 -5.72 7.63 10.90
C PRO A 48 -5.94 6.19 10.43
N MET A 49 -7.10 5.63 10.72
CA MET A 49 -7.53 4.31 10.27
C MET A 49 -8.87 4.38 9.56
N MET A 50 -9.07 3.47 8.60
CA MET A 50 -10.28 3.41 7.79
C MET A 50 -10.56 1.96 7.39
N VAL A 51 -11.82 1.54 7.53
CA VAL A 51 -12.31 0.24 7.06
C VAL A 51 -13.58 0.41 6.26
N LEU A 52 -13.75 -0.43 5.24
CA LEU A 52 -15.00 -0.58 4.51
C LEU A 52 -15.75 -1.77 5.11
N LEU A 53 -16.94 -1.52 5.64
CA LEU A 53 -17.80 -2.57 6.20
C LEU A 53 -18.53 -3.33 5.10
N SER A 54 -19.02 -4.54 5.40
CA SER A 54 -19.85 -5.32 4.48
C SER A 54 -21.18 -4.64 4.14
N THR A 55 -21.61 -3.66 4.94
CA THR A 55 -22.74 -2.77 4.67
C THR A 55 -22.47 -1.79 3.54
N GLY A 56 -21.20 -1.57 3.16
CA GLY A 56 -20.77 -0.55 2.21
C GLY A 56 -20.36 0.78 2.85
N ASP A 57 -20.44 0.90 4.18
CA ASP A 57 -20.04 2.09 4.91
C ASP A 57 -18.52 2.15 5.13
N LEU A 58 -17.94 3.34 4.99
CA LEU A 58 -16.57 3.63 5.45
C LEU A 58 -16.62 4.14 6.89
N VAL A 59 -15.83 3.49 7.77
CA VAL A 59 -15.69 3.87 9.18
C VAL A 59 -14.22 4.14 9.48
N GLY A 60 -13.93 5.30 10.06
CA GLY A 60 -12.58 5.70 10.42
C GLY A 60 -12.43 6.12 11.88
N TRP A 61 -11.22 5.96 12.42
CA TRP A 61 -10.83 6.33 13.79
C TRP A 61 -9.34 6.72 13.86
N GLY A 62 -8.89 7.26 14.99
CA GLY A 62 -7.49 7.65 15.19
C GLY A 62 -7.22 9.12 14.87
N ASP A 63 -6.01 9.41 14.41
CA ASP A 63 -5.54 10.77 14.16
C ASP A 63 -6.32 11.39 13.02
N ASN A 64 -6.64 12.65 13.18
CA ASN A 64 -7.43 13.44 12.26
C ASN A 64 -6.96 14.89 12.26
N ALA A 65 -5.66 15.10 12.52
CA ALA A 65 -5.01 16.40 12.42
C ALA A 65 -5.14 17.02 11.02
N THR A 66 -5.39 16.20 9.99
CA THR A 66 -5.54 16.62 8.59
C THR A 66 -6.99 16.64 8.11
N GLY A 67 -7.96 16.15 8.91
CA GLY A 67 -9.35 15.94 8.46
C GLY A 67 -9.55 14.67 7.62
N VAL A 68 -8.54 13.81 7.52
CA VAL A 68 -8.52 12.59 6.68
C VAL A 68 -9.61 11.56 7.02
N LEU A 69 -10.12 11.54 8.25
CA LEU A 69 -11.21 10.64 8.66
C LEU A 69 -12.59 11.09 8.15
N ALA A 70 -12.67 12.28 7.55
CA ALA A 70 -13.90 12.84 7.01
C ALA A 70 -15.04 12.93 8.06
N ASN A 71 -14.74 13.22 9.33
CA ASN A 71 -15.71 13.23 10.43
C ASN A 71 -16.23 14.62 10.85
N GLY A 72 -15.97 15.65 10.04
CA GLY A 72 -16.45 17.02 10.26
C GLY A 72 -15.50 17.93 11.05
N VAL A 73 -14.38 17.43 11.58
CA VAL A 73 -13.40 18.25 12.33
C VAL A 73 -11.96 18.08 11.81
N ILE A 74 -11.12 19.11 12.01
CA ILE A 74 -9.65 19.08 11.81
C ILE A 74 -9.01 19.46 13.14
N ALA A 75 -8.55 18.48 13.95
CA ALA A 75 -7.79 18.69 15.20
C ALA A 75 -7.70 17.45 16.10
N ALA A 76 -8.50 16.42 15.85
CA ALA A 76 -8.63 15.30 16.79
C ALA A 76 -7.50 14.28 16.62
N THR A 77 -6.59 14.19 17.61
CA THR A 77 -5.48 13.22 17.59
C THR A 77 -5.88 11.82 18.05
N ASN A 78 -7.16 11.59 18.42
CA ASN A 78 -7.73 10.31 18.87
C ASN A 78 -9.26 10.31 18.60
N SER A 79 -9.66 10.39 17.34
CA SER A 79 -11.06 10.34 16.96
C SER A 79 -11.66 8.96 17.22
N LEU A 80 -12.88 8.94 17.75
CA LEU A 80 -13.71 7.74 17.85
C LEU A 80 -14.01 7.16 16.47
N ALA A 81 -14.27 5.85 16.45
CA ALA A 81 -14.81 5.21 15.26
C ALA A 81 -16.13 5.85 14.85
N GLN A 82 -16.14 6.40 13.64
CA GLN A 82 -17.31 7.07 13.07
C GLN A 82 -17.39 6.83 11.57
N ARG A 83 -18.62 6.79 11.04
CA ARG A 83 -18.84 6.82 9.59
C ARG A 83 -18.35 8.13 9.00
N VAL A 84 -17.81 8.07 7.79
CA VAL A 84 -17.45 9.26 7.02
C VAL A 84 -18.67 10.14 6.78
N LEU A 85 -18.46 11.45 6.80
CA LEU A 85 -19.49 12.47 6.57
C LEU A 85 -19.26 13.14 5.21
N PHE A 86 -20.35 13.59 4.60
CA PHE A 86 -20.32 14.38 3.37
C PHE A 86 -20.52 15.86 3.67
N ASP A 87 -19.79 16.73 2.96
CA ASP A 87 -19.98 18.18 3.03
C ASP A 87 -21.47 18.51 2.80
N PRO A 88 -22.12 19.33 3.65
CA PRO A 88 -23.55 19.65 3.51
C PRO A 88 -23.94 20.24 2.15
N ASN A 89 -22.99 20.83 1.43
CA ASN A 89 -23.20 21.45 0.12
C ASN A 89 -22.80 20.52 -1.06
N THR A 90 -22.43 19.27 -0.79
CA THR A 90 -22.12 18.29 -1.84
C THR A 90 -23.32 17.40 -2.12
N THR A 91 -23.47 16.98 -3.38
CA THR A 91 -24.43 15.94 -3.72
C THR A 91 -23.94 14.62 -3.15
N VAL A 92 -24.72 13.99 -2.28
CA VAL A 92 -24.43 12.67 -1.71
C VAL A 92 -24.75 11.54 -2.70
N PRO A 93 -23.98 10.45 -2.71
CA PRO A 93 -24.24 9.32 -3.59
C PRO A 93 -25.62 8.71 -3.31
N PRO A 94 -26.33 8.17 -4.33
CA PRO A 94 -27.58 7.43 -4.12
C PRO A 94 -27.38 6.27 -3.15
N ALA A 95 -28.38 5.93 -2.34
CA ALA A 95 -28.31 4.84 -1.37
C ALA A 95 -27.98 3.46 -1.97
N THR A 96 -28.23 3.28 -3.27
CA THR A 96 -27.91 2.05 -4.01
C THR A 96 -26.48 2.01 -4.56
N ALA A 97 -25.78 3.15 -4.58
CA ALA A 97 -24.44 3.25 -5.15
C ALA A 97 -23.44 2.56 -4.20
N LYS A 98 -22.52 1.79 -4.79
CA LYS A 98 -21.51 1.03 -4.05
C LYS A 98 -20.14 1.60 -4.27
N ILE A 99 -19.32 1.61 -3.22
CA ILE A 99 -17.90 1.94 -3.34
C ILE A 99 -17.23 0.83 -4.17
N ILE A 100 -16.63 1.20 -5.30
CA ILE A 100 -15.87 0.28 -6.17
C ILE A 100 -14.37 0.40 -5.96
N ASP A 101 -13.92 1.57 -5.48
CA ASP A 101 -12.52 1.85 -5.22
C ASP A 101 -12.34 3.01 -4.23
N TRP A 102 -11.20 3.07 -3.54
CA TRP A 102 -10.90 4.15 -2.59
C TRP A 102 -9.41 4.23 -2.30
N ALA A 103 -8.86 5.36 -1.91
CA ALA A 103 -7.46 5.44 -1.46
C ALA A 103 -7.39 6.21 -0.17
N PHE A 104 -6.55 5.76 0.75
CA PHE A 104 -6.45 6.36 2.08
C PHE A 104 -5.01 6.54 2.46
N THR A 105 -4.52 7.77 2.42
CA THR A 105 -3.16 8.15 2.84
C THR A 105 -3.12 8.49 4.33
N ASN A 106 -1.95 8.86 4.87
CA ASN A 106 -1.85 9.48 6.19
C ASN A 106 -2.56 10.85 6.29
N ALA A 107 -2.91 11.44 5.16
CA ALA A 107 -3.46 12.80 5.10
C ALA A 107 -4.69 12.94 4.20
N ASN A 108 -5.05 11.96 3.38
CA ASN A 108 -6.08 12.07 2.36
C ASN A 108 -6.97 10.83 2.28
N LEU A 109 -8.26 11.03 2.07
CA LEU A 109 -9.22 9.99 1.71
C LEU A 109 -9.77 10.30 0.33
N TYR A 110 -9.87 9.28 -0.52
CA TYR A 110 -10.53 9.31 -1.83
C TYR A 110 -11.49 8.15 -1.92
N VAL A 111 -12.69 8.37 -2.46
CA VAL A 111 -13.72 7.33 -2.60
C VAL A 111 -14.33 7.40 -4.00
N VAL A 112 -14.42 6.26 -4.66
CA VAL A 112 -14.97 6.08 -6.01
C VAL A 112 -16.16 5.12 -5.94
N TYR A 113 -17.31 5.56 -6.44
CA TYR A 113 -18.55 4.79 -6.48
C TYR A 113 -18.79 4.13 -7.85
N ASP A 114 -19.63 3.10 -7.91
CA ASP A 114 -20.03 2.38 -9.14
C ASP A 114 -20.76 3.24 -10.17
N ASN A 115 -21.34 4.35 -9.73
CA ASN A 115 -21.86 5.42 -10.59
C ASN A 115 -20.77 6.42 -11.05
N PHE A 116 -19.50 6.07 -10.84
CA PHE A 116 -18.28 6.83 -11.18
C PHE A 116 -18.09 8.15 -10.43
N TRP A 117 -18.85 8.38 -9.35
CA TRP A 117 -18.69 9.59 -8.56
C TRP A 117 -17.45 9.47 -7.67
N VAL A 118 -16.67 10.56 -7.63
CA VAL A 118 -15.41 10.63 -6.88
C VAL A 118 -15.51 11.69 -5.81
N TYR A 119 -15.11 11.32 -4.59
CA TYR A 119 -15.06 12.20 -3.43
C TYR A 119 -13.66 12.23 -2.85
N SER A 120 -13.29 13.35 -2.22
CA SER A 120 -12.05 13.46 -1.46
C SER A 120 -12.22 14.25 -0.16
N ALA A 121 -11.35 13.98 0.81
CA ALA A 121 -11.24 14.66 2.10
C ALA A 121 -9.79 14.62 2.62
N GLY A 122 -9.47 15.46 3.59
CA GLY A 122 -8.18 15.54 4.26
C GLY A 122 -7.36 16.80 3.94
N ASP A 123 -6.04 16.67 3.97
CA ASP A 123 -5.10 17.75 3.68
C ASP A 123 -5.15 18.18 2.20
N ASN A 124 -5.14 19.47 1.94
CA ASN A 124 -5.12 20.00 0.57
C ASN A 124 -4.01 21.02 0.34
N SER A 125 -2.96 21.00 1.16
CA SER A 125 -1.88 22.01 1.12
C SER A 125 -1.22 22.17 -0.25
N TYR A 126 -1.35 21.17 -1.14
CA TYR A 126 -0.78 21.15 -2.48
C TYR A 126 -1.82 20.91 -3.59
N GLY A 127 -3.12 21.00 -3.27
CA GLY A 127 -4.19 20.78 -4.24
C GLY A 127 -4.55 19.30 -4.47
N GLN A 128 -4.05 18.40 -3.63
CA GLN A 128 -4.22 16.96 -3.81
C GLN A 128 -5.67 16.48 -3.68
N LEU A 129 -6.60 17.29 -3.16
CA LEU A 129 -8.03 16.95 -3.14
C LEU A 129 -8.72 17.20 -4.49
N GLY A 130 -8.15 18.02 -5.37
CA GLY A 130 -8.66 18.20 -6.74
C GLY A 130 -9.82 19.20 -6.90
N HIS A 131 -10.08 20.04 -5.90
CA HIS A 131 -11.23 20.97 -5.88
C HIS A 131 -10.94 22.39 -6.44
N GLY A 132 -9.80 22.59 -7.09
CA GLY A 132 -9.38 23.88 -7.64
C GLY A 132 -8.80 24.87 -6.63
N ASP A 133 -8.63 24.46 -5.37
CA ASP A 133 -8.04 25.25 -4.29
C ASP A 133 -7.04 24.42 -3.47
N THR A 134 -6.49 25.04 -2.42
CA THR A 134 -5.60 24.41 -1.43
C THR A 134 -6.22 24.34 -0.04
N VAL A 135 -7.55 24.25 0.04
CA VAL A 135 -8.30 24.23 1.31
C VAL A 135 -8.52 22.79 1.78
N SER A 136 -8.00 22.45 2.96
CA SER A 136 -8.21 21.13 3.59
C SER A 136 -9.66 20.94 4.01
N ARG A 137 -10.16 19.71 3.94
CA ARG A 137 -11.59 19.39 4.11
C ARG A 137 -11.80 18.24 5.07
N PRO A 138 -12.52 18.42 6.19
CA PRO A 138 -12.80 17.35 7.13
C PRO A 138 -14.03 16.51 6.76
N MET A 139 -14.56 16.65 5.55
CA MET A 139 -15.74 15.93 5.07
C MET A 139 -15.56 15.61 3.58
N LEU A 140 -16.16 14.53 3.11
CA LEU A 140 -16.13 14.15 1.71
C LEU A 140 -16.83 15.20 0.85
N LYS A 141 -16.11 15.74 -0.12
CA LYS A 141 -16.66 16.61 -1.16
C LYS A 141 -16.47 15.96 -2.52
N ARG A 142 -17.50 16.02 -3.37
CA ARG A 142 -17.43 15.50 -4.74
C ARG A 142 -16.46 16.34 -5.59
N ILE A 143 -15.58 15.69 -6.35
CA ILE A 143 -14.59 16.37 -7.18
C ILE A 143 -15.26 16.96 -8.44
N GLU A 144 -15.21 18.28 -8.56
CA GLU A 144 -15.96 19.07 -9.54
C GLU A 144 -15.51 18.82 -10.98
N ALA A 145 -14.22 18.55 -11.18
CA ALA A 145 -13.66 18.28 -12.51
C ALA A 145 -14.36 17.12 -13.22
N PHE A 146 -14.75 16.08 -12.48
CA PHE A 146 -15.46 14.91 -13.02
C PHE A 146 -16.98 15.11 -13.09
N ILE A 147 -17.49 16.27 -12.64
CA ILE A 147 -18.88 16.69 -12.86
C ILE A 147 -18.96 17.51 -14.14
N THR A 148 -18.05 18.46 -14.32
CA THR A 148 -18.03 19.36 -15.49
C THR A 148 -17.55 18.64 -16.76
N THR A 149 -16.64 17.68 -16.61
CA THR A 149 -16.21 16.77 -17.67
C THR A 149 -16.50 15.34 -17.19
N PRO A 150 -17.70 14.79 -17.47
CA PRO A 150 -18.07 13.46 -16.99
C PRO A 150 -17.11 12.38 -17.48
N MET A 151 -16.60 11.57 -16.55
CA MET A 151 -15.69 10.46 -16.84
C MET A 151 -16.07 9.24 -16.01
N ASN A 152 -15.86 8.04 -16.57
CA ASN A 152 -16.03 6.80 -15.83
C ASN A 152 -14.76 6.53 -15.01
N VAL A 153 -14.65 7.16 -13.84
CA VAL A 153 -13.53 6.94 -12.92
C VAL A 153 -13.69 5.57 -12.26
N THR A 154 -12.70 4.70 -12.43
CA THR A 154 -12.74 3.32 -11.93
C THR A 154 -11.69 3.04 -10.87
N ASN A 155 -10.59 3.79 -10.87
CA ASN A 155 -9.50 3.56 -9.95
C ASN A 155 -8.90 4.86 -9.41
N VAL A 156 -8.42 4.78 -8.17
CA VAL A 156 -7.65 5.81 -7.50
C VAL A 156 -6.40 5.23 -6.86
N TRP A 157 -5.26 5.91 -7.05
CA TRP A 157 -3.99 5.65 -6.38
C TRP A 157 -3.47 6.94 -5.79
N ALA A 158 -3.17 6.94 -4.49
CA ALA A 158 -2.71 8.13 -3.79
C ALA A 158 -1.48 7.81 -2.94
N GLN A 159 -0.59 8.79 -2.82
CA GLN A 159 0.55 8.74 -1.93
C GLN A 159 0.61 10.05 -1.16
N GLY A 160 0.56 9.96 0.17
CA GLY A 160 0.75 11.08 1.07
C GLY A 160 2.22 11.39 1.31
N GLY A 161 2.48 12.57 1.86
CA GLY A 161 3.82 13.02 2.22
C GLY A 161 4.39 12.28 3.44
N TYR A 162 5.72 12.27 3.54
CA TYR A 162 6.44 11.50 4.57
C TYR A 162 6.51 12.21 5.94
N THR A 163 6.08 13.47 6.06
CA THR A 163 6.21 14.28 7.28
C THR A 163 4.87 14.60 7.94
N THR A 164 4.88 14.68 9.28
CA THR A 164 3.72 14.87 10.16
C THR A 164 3.13 16.28 10.15
N THR A 165 3.73 17.23 9.43
CA THR A 165 3.37 18.66 9.56
C THR A 165 3.03 19.38 8.26
N ASN A 166 3.10 18.75 7.08
CA ASN A 166 2.59 19.28 5.79
C ASN A 166 2.81 18.23 4.69
N GLY A 167 2.16 17.08 4.83
CA GLY A 167 2.40 15.87 4.04
C GLY A 167 1.83 15.95 2.63
N GLY A 168 2.33 16.86 1.80
CA GLY A 168 1.95 16.99 0.39
C GLY A 168 1.98 15.65 -0.33
N GLY A 169 0.88 15.35 -1.01
CA GLY A 169 0.67 14.09 -1.71
C GLY A 169 0.33 14.27 -3.18
N SER A 170 0.42 13.19 -3.92
CA SER A 170 -0.04 13.11 -5.31
C SER A 170 -1.10 12.01 -5.41
N VAL A 171 -2.11 12.26 -6.23
CA VAL A 171 -3.17 11.29 -6.52
C VAL A 171 -3.33 11.14 -8.02
N PHE A 172 -3.67 9.92 -8.42
CA PHE A 172 -4.02 9.56 -9.78
C PHE A 172 -5.39 8.90 -9.84
N PHE A 173 -6.17 9.24 -10.87
CA PHE A 173 -7.46 8.65 -11.16
C PHE A 173 -7.42 8.01 -12.56
N ALA A 174 -7.70 6.72 -12.66
CA ALA A 174 -7.98 6.09 -13.95
C ALA A 174 -9.43 6.38 -14.33
N ALA A 175 -9.62 6.94 -15.52
CA ALA A 175 -10.90 7.42 -15.97
C ALA A 175 -11.12 7.09 -17.46
N ASN A 176 -12.26 6.49 -17.80
CA ASN A 176 -12.59 6.16 -19.18
C ASN A 176 -13.66 7.12 -19.73
N ASP A 177 -13.45 7.65 -20.94
CA ASP A 177 -14.40 8.53 -21.65
C ASP A 177 -15.32 7.75 -22.64
N GLY A 178 -15.27 6.42 -22.60
CA GLY A 178 -15.91 5.51 -23.54
C GLY A 178 -14.99 5.06 -24.68
N THR A 179 -13.87 5.76 -24.91
CA THR A 179 -12.91 5.50 -26.00
C THR A 179 -11.49 5.28 -25.49
N ASN A 180 -11.03 6.12 -24.55
CA ASN A 180 -9.67 6.15 -24.03
C ASN A 180 -9.62 5.84 -22.54
N PHE A 181 -8.56 5.15 -22.13
CA PHE A 181 -8.20 4.94 -20.75
C PHE A 181 -7.29 6.08 -20.28
N ASN A 182 -7.90 7.14 -19.76
CA ASN A 182 -7.19 8.33 -19.31
C ASN A 182 -6.64 8.16 -17.89
N LEU A 183 -5.52 8.82 -17.60
CA LEU A 183 -4.96 8.94 -16.27
C LEU A 183 -4.95 10.43 -15.88
N TYR A 184 -5.74 10.81 -14.88
CA TYR A 184 -5.74 12.17 -14.34
C TYR A 184 -4.89 12.23 -13.09
N GLY A 185 -4.17 13.32 -12.86
CA GLY A 185 -3.40 13.52 -11.63
C GLY A 185 -3.57 14.92 -11.04
N CYS A 186 -3.52 15.02 -9.71
CA CYS A 186 -3.43 16.30 -9.00
C CYS A 186 -2.62 16.20 -7.69
N GLY A 187 -2.34 17.35 -7.09
CA GLY A 187 -1.53 17.49 -5.89
C GLY A 187 -0.11 17.95 -6.16
N LEU A 188 0.79 17.52 -5.26
CA LEU A 188 2.21 17.84 -5.28
C LEU A 188 2.85 17.40 -6.60
N ASN A 189 3.65 18.28 -7.21
CA ASN A 189 4.29 18.02 -8.49
C ASN A 189 5.68 18.66 -8.63
N THR A 190 6.32 19.05 -7.52
CA THR A 190 7.62 19.76 -7.53
C THR A 190 8.78 18.96 -8.14
N ALA A 191 8.67 17.64 -8.23
CA ALA A 191 9.63 16.77 -8.91
C ALA A 191 9.15 16.31 -10.29
N GLY A 192 7.98 16.76 -10.77
CA GLY A 192 7.35 16.30 -12.00
C GLY A 192 6.65 14.94 -11.87
N GLN A 193 6.33 14.52 -10.64
CA GLN A 193 5.77 13.19 -10.35
C GLN A 193 4.40 12.92 -10.97
N LEU A 194 3.65 13.95 -11.39
CA LEU A 194 2.39 13.79 -12.14
C LEU A 194 2.64 13.45 -13.63
N GLY A 195 3.87 13.63 -14.12
CA GLY A 195 4.27 13.30 -15.49
C GLY A 195 3.59 14.18 -16.55
N ILE A 196 3.16 15.39 -16.21
CA ILE A 196 2.40 16.30 -17.08
C ILE A 196 3.28 17.35 -17.77
N SER A 197 4.57 17.09 -17.93
CA SER A 197 5.56 18.03 -18.49
C SER A 197 5.59 19.39 -17.79
N SER A 198 5.35 19.39 -16.48
CA SER A 198 5.34 20.55 -15.60
C SER A 198 5.78 20.13 -14.21
N VAL A 199 6.32 21.08 -13.44
CA VAL A 199 6.67 20.91 -12.01
C VAL A 199 5.75 21.69 -11.07
N VAL A 200 4.65 22.23 -11.60
CA VAL A 200 3.67 23.00 -10.84
C VAL A 200 2.63 22.07 -10.24
N ASN A 201 2.36 22.23 -8.95
CA ASN A 201 1.29 21.51 -8.25
C ASN A 201 -0.05 21.76 -8.94
N GLN A 202 -0.90 20.75 -8.97
CA GLN A 202 -2.20 20.85 -9.63
C GLN A 202 -3.31 20.81 -8.60
N THR A 203 -4.17 21.83 -8.56
CA THR A 203 -5.33 21.89 -7.67
C THR A 203 -6.57 21.24 -8.27
N VAL A 204 -6.54 20.91 -9.57
CA VAL A 204 -7.61 20.22 -10.31
C VAL A 204 -6.99 18.98 -10.96
N PRO A 205 -7.69 17.84 -11.07
CA PRO A 205 -7.22 16.69 -11.84
C PRO A 205 -6.91 17.08 -13.30
N VAL A 206 -5.67 16.88 -13.72
CA VAL A 206 -5.20 17.13 -15.10
C VAL A 206 -4.89 15.81 -15.79
N ALA A 207 -5.37 15.64 -17.02
CA ALA A 207 -5.11 14.45 -17.82
C ALA A 207 -3.62 14.36 -18.23
N ASN A 208 -3.03 13.18 -18.07
CA ASN A 208 -1.74 12.87 -18.63
C ASN A 208 -1.89 12.44 -20.09
N LEU A 209 -1.58 13.35 -21.02
CA LEU A 209 -1.71 13.10 -22.45
C LEU A 209 -0.46 12.48 -23.10
N SER A 210 0.61 12.27 -22.32
CA SER A 210 1.91 11.77 -22.81
C SER A 210 2.03 10.24 -22.82
N ILE A 211 1.01 9.53 -22.36
CA ILE A 211 1.00 8.09 -22.23
C ILE A 211 0.07 7.42 -23.24
N ASP A 212 0.26 6.12 -23.45
CA ASP A 212 -0.70 5.30 -24.20
C ASP A 212 -2.01 5.18 -23.40
N ARG A 213 -3.13 5.30 -24.09
CA ARG A 213 -4.49 5.32 -23.54
C ARG A 213 -5.41 4.34 -24.27
N THR A 214 -4.83 3.46 -25.11
CA THR A 214 -5.57 2.46 -25.87
C THR A 214 -5.94 1.25 -24.99
N SER A 215 -6.95 0.49 -25.40
CA SER A 215 -7.33 -0.75 -24.71
C SER A 215 -6.19 -1.77 -24.66
N ALA A 216 -5.33 -1.81 -25.68
CA ALA A 216 -4.20 -2.74 -25.77
C ALA A 216 -3.08 -2.42 -24.75
N SER A 217 -2.93 -1.16 -24.34
CA SER A 217 -1.83 -0.73 -23.46
C SER A 217 -2.26 0.49 -22.65
N HIS A 218 -3.00 0.26 -21.58
CA HIS A 218 -3.45 1.27 -20.62
C HIS A 218 -2.86 1.03 -19.23
N VAL A 219 -2.84 2.07 -18.39
CA VAL A 219 -2.36 1.96 -17.00
C VAL A 219 -3.29 1.08 -16.18
N ILE A 220 -2.72 0.06 -15.54
CA ILE A 220 -3.43 -0.89 -14.66
C ILE A 220 -2.99 -0.78 -13.20
N ASP A 221 -1.84 -0.17 -12.93
CA ASP A 221 -1.38 0.08 -11.56
C ASP A 221 -0.47 1.31 -11.50
N VAL A 222 -0.55 2.03 -10.38
CA VAL A 222 0.32 3.16 -10.07
C VAL A 222 0.95 2.93 -8.70
N LYS A 223 2.28 2.92 -8.66
CA LYS A 223 3.05 2.91 -7.42
C LYS A 223 3.80 4.21 -7.25
N MET A 224 3.94 4.63 -6.01
CA MET A 224 4.62 5.87 -5.65
C MET A 224 5.51 5.59 -4.44
N ALA A 225 6.71 6.18 -4.45
CA ALA A 225 7.63 6.17 -3.31
C ALA A 225 7.99 7.61 -2.94
N THR A 226 7.75 7.96 -1.69
CA THR A 226 8.02 9.30 -1.16
C THR A 226 9.38 9.34 -0.48
N VAL A 227 10.13 10.42 -0.73
CA VAL A 227 11.34 10.80 -0.01
C VAL A 227 11.16 12.27 0.37
N SER A 228 10.86 12.55 1.65
CA SER A 228 10.50 13.90 2.10
C SER A 228 9.28 14.46 1.34
N THR A 229 9.44 15.55 0.58
CA THR A 229 8.43 16.17 -0.29
C THR A 229 8.62 15.82 -1.77
N PHE A 230 9.37 14.77 -2.07
CA PHE A 230 9.63 14.30 -3.42
C PHE A 230 9.01 12.93 -3.62
N ILE A 231 8.40 12.70 -4.79
CA ILE A 231 7.74 11.44 -5.12
C ILE A 231 8.32 10.90 -6.41
N SER A 232 8.64 9.61 -6.39
CA SER A 232 8.93 8.80 -7.57
C SER A 232 7.68 8.03 -7.95
N THR A 233 7.18 8.22 -9.17
CA THR A 233 5.95 7.59 -9.66
C THR A 233 6.27 6.53 -10.71
N TYR A 234 5.59 5.39 -10.61
CA TYR A 234 5.73 4.26 -11.52
C TYR A 234 4.35 3.83 -12.02
N LEU A 235 4.20 3.74 -13.33
CA LEU A 235 3.03 3.24 -14.03
C LEU A 235 3.32 1.85 -14.57
N LEU A 236 2.46 0.90 -14.26
CA LEU A 236 2.39 -0.40 -14.92
C LEU A 236 1.26 -0.39 -15.94
N PHE A 237 1.57 -0.75 -17.18
CA PHE A 237 0.59 -0.86 -18.26
C PHE A 237 0.12 -2.32 -18.42
N SER A 238 -1.07 -2.51 -18.96
CA SER A 238 -1.65 -3.81 -19.32
C SER A 238 -0.79 -4.63 -20.28
N SER A 239 0.08 -3.96 -21.04
CA SER A 239 1.04 -4.55 -21.96
C SER A 239 2.33 -5.03 -21.29
N GLY A 240 2.51 -4.80 -19.99
CA GLY A 240 3.76 -5.05 -19.25
C GLY A 240 4.80 -3.94 -19.36
N LYS A 241 4.48 -2.83 -20.05
CA LYS A 241 5.33 -1.64 -20.09
C LYS A 241 5.38 -0.95 -18.72
N VAL A 242 6.56 -0.45 -18.35
CA VAL A 242 6.73 0.41 -17.16
C VAL A 242 7.16 1.80 -17.58
N MET A 243 6.42 2.81 -17.11
CA MET A 243 6.78 4.22 -17.29
C MET A 243 6.93 4.93 -15.94
N VAL A 244 7.81 5.91 -15.88
CA VAL A 244 8.24 6.55 -14.64
C VAL A 244 8.34 8.06 -14.79
N ALA A 245 8.08 8.78 -13.70
CA ALA A 245 8.22 10.23 -13.60
C ALA A 245 8.53 10.64 -12.17
N GLY A 246 8.99 11.88 -11.96
CA GLY A 246 9.21 12.42 -10.63
C GLY A 246 10.67 12.39 -10.18
N TYR A 247 10.85 12.18 -8.88
CA TYR A 247 12.15 12.23 -8.20
C TYR A 247 13.04 11.04 -8.58
N ASN A 248 14.32 11.30 -8.82
CA ASN A 248 15.27 10.28 -9.27
C ASN A 248 16.69 10.46 -8.68
N GLY A 249 16.83 11.20 -7.58
CA GLY A 249 18.15 11.56 -7.04
C GLY A 249 19.09 10.40 -6.70
N GLN A 250 18.58 9.17 -6.58
CA GLN A 250 19.36 7.94 -6.31
C GLN A 250 19.21 6.89 -7.41
N GLY A 251 18.67 7.26 -8.58
CA GLY A 251 18.43 6.32 -9.68
C GLY A 251 17.16 5.49 -9.53
N GLN A 252 16.28 5.81 -8.57
CA GLN A 252 15.12 5.00 -8.24
C GLN A 252 14.07 4.87 -9.34
N LEU A 253 14.09 5.71 -10.37
CA LEU A 253 13.21 5.55 -11.53
C LEU A 253 13.76 4.53 -12.55
N GLY A 254 15.03 4.13 -12.46
CA GLY A 254 15.59 3.13 -13.35
C GLY A 254 15.76 3.61 -14.80
N VAL A 255 16.06 4.89 -15.02
CA VAL A 255 16.14 5.53 -16.36
C VAL A 255 17.57 5.72 -16.90
N GLY A 256 18.57 5.05 -16.31
CA GLY A 256 19.99 5.19 -16.67
C GLY A 256 20.65 6.49 -16.20
N SER A 257 19.97 7.28 -15.37
CA SER A 257 20.50 8.52 -14.79
C SER A 257 19.97 8.74 -13.36
N THR A 258 20.45 9.78 -12.70
CA THR A 258 19.96 10.26 -11.38
C THR A 258 19.22 11.59 -11.48
N THR A 259 18.87 12.01 -12.69
CA THR A 259 18.14 13.27 -12.94
C THR A 259 16.64 13.04 -12.83
N ASN A 260 15.92 13.93 -12.14
CA ASN A 260 14.46 13.89 -12.05
C ASN A 260 13.83 13.87 -13.45
N VAL A 261 12.74 13.12 -13.60
CA VAL A 261 11.99 13.01 -14.85
C VAL A 261 10.79 13.95 -14.78
N THR A 262 10.94 15.15 -15.35
CA THR A 262 9.96 16.25 -15.26
C THR A 262 9.22 16.56 -16.56
N THR A 263 9.69 16.01 -17.68
CA THR A 263 9.19 16.32 -19.04
C THR A 263 8.18 15.29 -19.57
N GLY A 264 7.47 14.61 -18.67
CA GLY A 264 6.54 13.54 -19.01
C GLY A 264 7.00 12.16 -18.55
N PHE A 265 6.09 11.19 -18.57
CA PHE A 265 6.44 9.81 -18.22
C PHE A 265 7.42 9.22 -19.25
N THR A 266 8.51 8.64 -18.76
CA THR A 266 9.58 8.02 -19.59
C THR A 266 9.64 6.52 -19.33
N ALA A 267 10.09 5.71 -20.29
CA ALA A 267 10.23 4.28 -20.07
C ALA A 267 11.31 3.97 -19.01
N ALA A 268 10.99 3.09 -18.07
CA ALA A 268 12.01 2.48 -17.21
C ALA A 268 12.87 1.51 -18.05
N LEU A 269 14.15 1.41 -17.70
CA LEU A 269 15.15 0.67 -18.47
C LEU A 269 15.71 -0.51 -17.66
N ASN A 270 15.93 -1.63 -18.34
CA ASN A 270 16.85 -2.68 -17.93
C ASN A 270 18.03 -2.77 -18.93
N ALA A 271 18.90 -3.77 -18.79
CA ALA A 271 20.06 -3.96 -19.68
C ALA A 271 19.67 -4.16 -21.16
N GLY A 272 18.46 -4.65 -21.44
CA GLY A 272 17.92 -4.85 -22.80
C GLY A 272 17.16 -3.65 -23.36
N GLY A 273 17.05 -2.54 -22.62
CA GLY A 273 16.30 -1.35 -23.02
C GLY A 273 14.99 -1.16 -22.23
N PRO A 274 13.96 -0.55 -22.85
CA PRO A 274 12.67 -0.33 -22.20
C PRO A 274 12.02 -1.62 -21.67
N ILE A 275 11.54 -1.57 -20.44
CA ILE A 275 10.83 -2.70 -19.81
C ILE A 275 9.43 -2.84 -20.42
N THR A 276 9.13 -4.02 -20.97
CA THR A 276 7.84 -4.36 -21.61
C THR A 276 7.23 -5.67 -21.09
N THR A 277 7.84 -6.28 -20.07
CA THR A 277 7.45 -7.61 -19.56
C THR A 277 7.13 -7.60 -18.07
N ALA A 278 6.84 -6.44 -17.46
CA ALA A 278 6.51 -6.37 -16.05
C ALA A 278 5.12 -6.97 -15.77
N ALA A 279 5.03 -7.80 -14.73
CA ALA A 279 3.79 -8.35 -14.20
C ALA A 279 3.33 -7.61 -12.93
N ALA A 280 4.28 -7.13 -12.14
CA ALA A 280 4.01 -6.39 -10.90
C ALA A 280 5.12 -5.39 -10.61
N ILE A 281 4.77 -4.35 -9.84
CA ILE A 281 5.70 -3.34 -9.37
C ILE A 281 5.51 -3.06 -7.89
N SER A 282 6.63 -2.88 -7.19
CA SER A 282 6.70 -2.44 -5.80
C SER A 282 7.64 -1.24 -5.73
N ALA A 283 7.28 -0.26 -4.90
CA ALA A 283 8.12 0.89 -4.62
C ALA A 283 8.15 1.12 -3.10
N ASN A 284 9.35 1.30 -2.55
CA ASN A 284 9.52 1.58 -1.13
C ASN A 284 10.04 3.01 -0.93
N SER A 285 9.31 3.73 -0.08
CA SER A 285 9.70 5.04 0.43
C SER A 285 10.85 4.85 1.41
N GLY A 286 11.89 5.70 1.35
CA GLY A 286 13.06 5.55 2.22
C GLY A 286 13.42 6.83 2.96
N ALA A 287 14.63 6.83 3.52
CA ALA A 287 15.19 7.95 4.28
C ALA A 287 15.32 9.23 3.45
N THR A 288 15.73 10.32 4.10
CA THR A 288 15.84 11.68 3.53
C THR A 288 16.52 11.75 2.16
N THR A 289 17.35 10.77 1.80
CA THR A 289 18.13 10.78 0.57
C THR A 289 17.70 9.77 -0.49
N GLY A 290 16.84 8.77 -0.25
CA GLY A 290 16.59 7.74 -1.27
C GLY A 290 15.42 6.80 -1.06
N GLY A 291 14.78 6.40 -2.17
CA GLY A 291 13.81 5.32 -2.26
C GLY A 291 14.28 4.27 -3.28
N ASN A 292 13.54 3.17 -3.42
CA ASN A 292 13.87 2.10 -4.36
C ASN A 292 12.63 1.42 -4.92
N ALA A 293 12.82 0.69 -6.01
CA ALA A 293 11.75 0.00 -6.71
C ALA A 293 12.17 -1.40 -7.14
N LEU A 294 11.15 -2.26 -7.27
CA LEU A 294 11.25 -3.64 -7.68
C LEU A 294 10.17 -3.95 -8.72
N ILE A 295 10.54 -4.70 -9.73
CA ILE A 295 9.65 -5.27 -10.74
C ILE A 295 9.74 -6.79 -10.68
N VAL A 296 8.58 -7.45 -10.75
CA VAL A 296 8.50 -8.87 -11.11
C VAL A 296 8.08 -8.93 -12.57
N ASP A 297 8.84 -9.64 -13.40
CA ASP A 297 8.49 -9.83 -14.81
C ASP A 297 7.57 -11.04 -15.03
N LEU A 298 7.01 -11.17 -16.24
CA LEU A 298 6.13 -12.26 -16.66
C LEU A 298 6.80 -13.65 -16.63
N SER A 299 8.13 -13.71 -16.55
CA SER A 299 8.90 -14.94 -16.40
C SER A 299 9.21 -15.27 -14.93
N GLY A 300 8.73 -14.45 -13.98
CA GLY A 300 8.96 -14.62 -12.55
C GLY A 300 10.38 -14.25 -12.13
N ASN A 301 11.08 -13.39 -12.87
CA ASN A 301 12.34 -12.80 -12.42
C ASN A 301 12.08 -11.50 -11.67
N VAL A 302 12.99 -11.18 -10.75
CA VAL A 302 12.95 -9.97 -9.93
C VAL A 302 14.01 -9.00 -10.42
N TRP A 303 13.63 -7.73 -10.59
CA TRP A 303 14.50 -6.64 -11.04
C TRP A 303 14.42 -5.49 -10.06
N THR A 304 15.54 -4.87 -9.71
CA THR A 304 15.60 -3.83 -8.68
C THR A 304 16.38 -2.61 -9.14
N THR A 305 16.02 -1.42 -8.64
CA THR A 305 16.73 -0.17 -8.91
C THR A 305 16.61 0.83 -7.75
N GLY A 306 17.45 1.86 -7.73
CA GLY A 306 17.43 2.95 -6.77
C GLY A 306 18.41 2.83 -5.62
N TYR A 307 17.98 3.30 -4.45
CA TYR A 307 18.79 3.38 -3.24
C TYR A 307 19.09 2.01 -2.62
N ASN A 308 20.34 1.78 -2.21
CA ASN A 308 20.86 0.47 -1.81
C ASN A 308 21.86 0.49 -0.62
N LEU A 309 21.85 1.50 0.26
CA LEU A 309 22.89 1.58 1.31
C LEU A 309 22.86 0.44 2.33
N HIS A 310 21.77 -0.31 2.40
CA HIS A 310 21.59 -1.46 3.26
C HIS A 310 21.36 -2.77 2.49
N GLY A 311 21.73 -2.82 1.21
CA GLY A 311 21.56 -4.03 0.40
C GLY A 311 20.12 -4.30 -0.02
N GLU A 312 19.25 -3.30 0.03
CA GLU A 312 17.82 -3.34 -0.30
C GLU A 312 17.52 -3.88 -1.71
N LEU A 313 18.50 -3.83 -2.62
CA LEU A 313 18.35 -4.29 -3.99
C LEU A 313 18.73 -5.76 -4.19
N GLY A 314 19.33 -6.45 -3.23
CA GLY A 314 19.65 -7.88 -3.37
C GLY A 314 20.78 -8.19 -4.38
N GLN A 315 21.62 -7.20 -4.71
CA GLN A 315 22.63 -7.29 -5.77
C GLN A 315 24.02 -7.77 -5.33
N GLY A 316 24.16 -8.23 -4.08
CA GLY A 316 25.46 -8.52 -3.45
C GLY A 316 26.32 -7.29 -3.16
N THR A 317 25.76 -6.08 -3.34
CA THR A 317 26.43 -4.81 -3.12
C THR A 317 25.54 -3.85 -2.33
N THR A 318 26.12 -2.75 -1.86
CA THR A 318 25.39 -1.62 -1.25
C THR A 318 25.42 -0.36 -2.14
N THR A 319 25.62 -0.56 -3.44
CA THR A 319 25.73 0.52 -4.43
C THR A 319 24.37 0.77 -5.08
N ASN A 320 23.98 2.04 -5.20
CA ASN A 320 22.74 2.43 -5.86
C ASN A 320 22.75 2.02 -7.34
N LEU A 321 21.57 1.75 -7.89
CA LEU A 321 21.40 1.43 -9.30
C LEU A 321 20.50 2.48 -9.97
N SER A 322 20.87 2.88 -11.19
CA SER A 322 20.06 3.79 -12.02
C SER A 322 19.34 3.09 -13.17
N THR A 323 19.52 1.78 -13.33
CA THR A 323 18.76 0.91 -14.23
C THR A 323 18.20 -0.26 -13.43
N PHE A 324 17.13 -0.88 -13.91
CA PHE A 324 16.64 -2.11 -13.32
C PHE A 324 17.59 -3.27 -13.65
N THR A 325 18.16 -3.86 -12.61
CA THR A 325 19.08 -5.00 -12.71
C THR A 325 18.43 -6.24 -12.12
N GLN A 326 18.53 -7.37 -12.82
CA GLN A 326 17.98 -8.63 -12.35
C GLN A 326 18.69 -9.07 -11.06
N VAL A 327 17.93 -9.50 -10.07
CA VAL A 327 18.44 -10.09 -8.85
C VAL A 327 18.82 -11.55 -9.14
N ALA A 328 20.09 -11.88 -9.06
CA ALA A 328 20.58 -13.23 -9.33
C ALA A 328 20.09 -14.25 -8.29
N GLY A 329 19.88 -15.50 -8.72
CA GLY A 329 19.48 -16.60 -7.83
C GLY A 329 17.99 -16.67 -7.50
N LEU A 330 17.18 -15.73 -8.00
CA LEU A 330 15.72 -15.76 -7.87
C LEU A 330 15.09 -16.19 -9.20
N SER A 331 14.23 -17.21 -9.15
CA SER A 331 13.44 -17.68 -10.29
C SER A 331 12.11 -18.28 -9.81
N GLY A 332 11.10 -18.30 -10.68
CA GLY A 332 9.78 -18.83 -10.34
C GLY A 332 9.09 -18.03 -9.23
N ILE A 333 9.32 -16.70 -9.17
CA ILE A 333 8.74 -15.82 -8.17
C ILE A 333 7.26 -15.59 -8.46
N ALA A 334 6.40 -15.91 -7.49
CA ALA A 334 4.97 -15.65 -7.50
C ALA A 334 4.65 -14.24 -7.00
N SER A 335 5.39 -13.75 -6.00
CA SER A 335 5.26 -12.39 -5.48
C SER A 335 6.59 -11.89 -4.90
N ALA A 336 6.84 -10.59 -5.01
CA ALA A 336 7.98 -9.95 -4.37
C ALA A 336 7.68 -8.48 -4.08
N LYS A 337 8.21 -7.99 -2.95
CA LYS A 337 8.02 -6.61 -2.52
C LYS A 337 9.24 -6.07 -1.82
N LEU A 338 9.37 -4.74 -1.90
CA LEU A 338 10.25 -3.94 -1.05
C LEU A 338 9.41 -3.31 0.08
N PHE A 339 9.97 -3.29 1.29
CA PHE A 339 9.31 -2.81 2.50
C PHE A 339 10.34 -2.24 3.49
N GLY A 340 9.92 -1.87 4.70
CA GLY A 340 10.84 -1.49 5.78
C GLY A 340 11.19 0.00 5.88
N GLY A 341 10.63 0.87 5.04
CA GLY A 341 10.76 2.32 5.20
C GLY A 341 12.22 2.79 5.11
N LEU A 342 12.70 3.49 6.16
CA LEU A 342 14.02 4.15 6.22
C LEU A 342 15.19 3.26 5.82
N THR A 343 15.22 2.01 6.29
CA THR A 343 16.38 1.12 6.11
C THR A 343 16.16 0.04 5.05
N GLY A 344 14.94 -0.09 4.51
CA GLY A 344 14.58 -0.97 3.40
C GLY A 344 14.91 -2.47 3.52
N SER A 345 14.01 -3.32 3.03
CA SER A 345 14.18 -4.78 2.94
C SER A 345 13.37 -5.30 1.76
N GLY A 346 13.72 -6.47 1.26
CA GLY A 346 12.97 -7.13 0.22
C GLY A 346 12.63 -8.57 0.59
N TYR A 347 11.52 -9.05 0.05
CA TYR A 347 11.20 -10.47 0.02
C TYR A 347 10.78 -10.90 -1.38
N ALA A 348 11.00 -12.17 -1.68
CA ALA A 348 10.46 -12.83 -2.86
C ALA A 348 9.95 -14.23 -2.46
N PHE A 349 8.76 -14.56 -2.90
CA PHE A 349 8.12 -15.83 -2.62
C PHE A 349 7.90 -16.58 -3.93
N THR A 350 8.34 -17.84 -3.98
CA THR A 350 8.29 -18.66 -5.18
C THR A 350 6.98 -19.44 -5.27
N THR A 351 6.61 -19.85 -6.48
CA THR A 351 5.51 -20.81 -6.71
C THR A 351 5.76 -22.18 -6.07
N ALA A 352 7.01 -22.51 -5.76
CA ALA A 352 7.42 -23.72 -5.05
C ALA A 352 7.38 -23.58 -3.52
N ASN A 353 6.69 -22.55 -3.00
CA ASN A 353 6.57 -22.28 -1.57
C ASN A 353 7.93 -22.07 -0.89
N ALA A 354 8.84 -21.33 -1.53
CA ALA A 354 10.11 -20.90 -0.95
C ALA A 354 10.12 -19.38 -0.75
N LEU A 355 10.58 -18.93 0.40
CA LEU A 355 10.67 -17.53 0.76
C LEU A 355 12.13 -17.08 0.80
N TRP A 356 12.43 -16.01 0.09
CA TRP A 356 13.71 -15.34 0.04
C TRP A 356 13.59 -13.96 0.63
N THR A 357 14.62 -13.51 1.32
CA THR A 357 14.67 -12.19 1.93
C THR A 357 16.05 -11.56 1.76
N TRP A 358 16.14 -10.22 1.71
CA TRP A 358 17.39 -9.46 1.65
C TRP A 358 17.21 -8.03 2.21
N GLY A 359 18.30 -7.28 2.36
CA GLY A 359 18.32 -5.89 2.80
C GLY A 359 18.84 -5.68 4.23
N SER A 360 18.35 -4.64 4.89
CA SER A 360 18.88 -4.20 6.19
C SER A 360 18.70 -5.21 7.31
N THR A 361 19.78 -5.38 8.09
CA THR A 361 19.88 -6.29 9.23
C THR A 361 20.05 -5.57 10.57
N ASN A 362 20.19 -4.23 10.58
CA ASN A 362 20.41 -3.47 11.81
C ASN A 362 19.22 -3.66 12.77
N LEU A 363 19.46 -4.41 13.86
CA LEU A 363 18.53 -4.75 14.96
C LEU A 363 17.20 -5.43 14.55
N ASN A 364 17.04 -5.83 13.30
CA ASN A 364 15.78 -6.35 12.75
C ASN A 364 15.86 -7.83 12.39
N GLN A 365 15.24 -8.65 13.24
CA GLN A 365 15.34 -10.11 13.28
C GLN A 365 14.50 -10.84 12.22
N ILE A 366 14.09 -10.20 11.10
CA ILE A 366 13.37 -10.90 10.02
C ILE A 366 14.20 -12.10 9.52
N PHE A 367 15.52 -11.98 9.63
CA PHE A 367 16.54 -12.94 9.20
C PHE A 367 17.15 -13.77 10.36
N LYS A 368 16.38 -14.29 11.33
CA LYS A 368 17.01 -14.97 12.47
C LYS A 368 17.79 -16.23 12.06
N ASN A 369 19.10 -16.03 11.93
CA ASN A 369 20.20 -16.78 12.54
C ASN A 369 21.54 -15.99 12.47
N LEU A 370 21.48 -14.68 12.24
CA LEU A 370 22.66 -13.85 12.02
C LEU A 370 22.80 -12.86 13.17
N THR A 371 23.88 -12.98 13.94
CA THR A 371 24.34 -11.96 14.92
C THR A 371 25.05 -10.79 14.23
N SER A 372 24.92 -10.67 12.91
CA SER A 372 25.67 -9.76 12.07
C SER A 372 24.91 -8.46 11.86
N THR A 373 25.58 -7.33 12.09
CA THR A 373 25.12 -5.98 11.73
C THR A 373 25.38 -5.65 10.25
N VAL A 374 25.85 -6.62 9.47
CA VAL A 374 26.13 -6.45 8.04
C VAL A 374 24.87 -6.68 7.23
N ALA A 375 24.55 -5.76 6.32
CA ALA A 375 23.47 -5.87 5.36
C ALA A 375 23.46 -7.24 4.63
N GLN A 376 22.28 -7.86 4.49
CA GLN A 376 22.11 -9.02 3.61
C GLN A 376 21.91 -8.52 2.18
N SER A 377 23.00 -8.17 1.51
CA SER A 377 22.93 -7.64 0.15
C SER A 377 22.58 -8.69 -0.91
N THR A 378 22.50 -9.98 -0.59
CA THR A 378 22.04 -11.06 -1.48
C THR A 378 20.80 -11.76 -0.92
N PRO A 379 19.84 -12.17 -1.77
CA PRO A 379 18.72 -13.00 -1.33
C PRO A 379 19.17 -14.26 -0.62
N SER A 380 18.52 -14.54 0.51
CA SER A 380 18.76 -15.73 1.32
C SER A 380 17.44 -16.39 1.72
N SER A 381 17.42 -17.72 1.68
CA SER A 381 16.27 -18.58 2.01
C SER A 381 16.46 -19.35 3.32
N THR A 382 17.32 -18.86 4.21
CA THR A 382 17.75 -19.54 5.45
C THR A 382 16.62 -19.85 6.46
N LEU A 383 15.39 -19.41 6.20
CA LEU A 383 14.22 -19.69 7.01
C LEU A 383 13.54 -20.97 6.50
N THR A 384 13.68 -22.08 7.23
CA THR A 384 12.80 -23.24 7.03
C THR A 384 11.37 -22.79 7.27
N LEU A 385 10.57 -22.80 6.21
CA LEU A 385 9.17 -22.42 6.32
C LEU A 385 8.43 -23.43 7.19
N PRO A 386 7.48 -22.97 8.03
CA PRO A 386 6.58 -23.85 8.75
C PRO A 386 5.83 -24.76 7.77
N SER A 387 5.47 -25.97 8.19
CA SER A 387 4.69 -26.89 7.34
C SER A 387 3.41 -26.22 6.84
N GLY A 388 3.02 -26.52 5.60
CA GLY A 388 1.82 -25.98 4.97
C GLY A 388 2.11 -24.97 3.85
N THR A 389 1.04 -24.42 3.28
CA THR A 389 1.10 -23.49 2.14
C THR A 389 0.74 -22.08 2.61
N ILE A 390 1.57 -21.11 2.27
CA ILE A 390 1.30 -19.69 2.51
C ILE A 390 0.20 -19.25 1.53
N SER A 391 -0.78 -18.49 2.00
CA SER A 391 -1.82 -17.86 1.18
C SER A 391 -1.57 -16.36 0.97
N LYS A 392 -1.07 -15.66 2.00
CA LYS A 392 -0.73 -14.22 1.95
C LYS A 392 0.50 -13.89 2.79
N ILE A 393 1.24 -12.87 2.35
CA ILE A 393 2.38 -12.29 3.07
C ILE A 393 2.07 -10.84 3.41
N PHE A 394 2.19 -10.49 4.69
CA PHE A 394 2.06 -9.14 5.22
C PHE A 394 3.39 -8.65 5.79
N HIS A 395 3.57 -7.34 5.85
CA HIS A 395 4.76 -6.73 6.43
C HIS A 395 4.43 -5.42 7.17
N SER A 396 5.17 -5.13 8.25
CA SER A 396 5.14 -3.80 8.87
C SER A 396 6.08 -2.83 8.13
N ARG A 397 5.82 -1.52 8.20
CA ARG A 397 6.81 -0.48 7.87
C ARG A 397 7.39 -0.02 9.22
N GLY A 398 8.70 0.11 9.29
CA GLY A 398 9.36 0.51 10.55
C GLY A 398 9.03 1.96 10.91
N GLN A 399 8.93 2.24 12.22
CA GLN A 399 8.79 3.59 12.77
C GLN A 399 10.05 4.46 12.55
N GLN A 400 9.86 5.78 12.59
CA GLN A 400 10.90 6.79 12.73
C GLN A 400 11.44 6.82 14.18
N GLY A 401 12.74 6.58 14.36
CA GLY A 401 13.45 6.85 15.62
C GLY A 401 13.67 5.64 16.54
N LEU A 402 14.90 5.10 16.47
CA LEU A 402 15.57 4.16 17.39
C LEU A 402 14.86 2.81 17.67
N ALA A 403 15.45 1.76 17.09
CA ALA A 403 15.03 0.35 17.02
C ALA A 403 13.89 0.08 16.01
N THR A 404 14.27 -0.48 14.87
CA THR A 404 13.37 -0.89 13.80
C THR A 404 12.50 -2.08 14.26
N THR A 405 11.24 -2.09 13.83
CA THR A 405 10.15 -2.99 14.27
C THR A 405 9.60 -3.81 13.09
N SER A 406 10.44 -4.05 12.08
CA SER A 406 9.98 -4.67 10.83
C SER A 406 9.70 -6.16 11.06
N GLN A 407 8.51 -6.58 10.66
CA GLN A 407 8.02 -7.95 10.79
C GLN A 407 7.53 -8.45 9.44
N LEU A 408 7.70 -9.75 9.23
CA LEU A 408 7.08 -10.48 8.14
C LEU A 408 6.04 -11.42 8.74
N ILE A 409 4.80 -11.35 8.27
CA ILE A 409 3.71 -12.22 8.72
C ILE A 409 3.23 -13.06 7.55
N LEU A 410 3.08 -14.35 7.78
CA LEU A 410 2.53 -15.32 6.86
C LEU A 410 1.14 -15.70 7.33
N LEU A 411 0.15 -15.57 6.44
CA LEU A 411 -1.11 -16.28 6.56
C LEU A 411 -0.99 -17.59 5.81
N MET A 412 -1.27 -18.69 6.50
CA MET A 412 -1.31 -20.02 5.92
C MET A 412 -2.71 -20.33 5.39
N THR A 413 -2.80 -21.26 4.45
CA THR A 413 -4.07 -21.77 3.90
C THR A 413 -4.97 -22.45 4.93
N ASP A 414 -4.41 -22.92 6.04
CA ASP A 414 -5.13 -23.50 7.18
C ASP A 414 -5.55 -22.48 8.26
N GLY A 415 -5.43 -21.18 7.96
CA GLY A 415 -5.86 -20.10 8.85
C GLY A 415 -4.84 -19.72 9.95
N ARG A 416 -3.69 -20.40 10.04
CA ARG A 416 -2.63 -19.99 10.97
C ARG A 416 -1.97 -18.69 10.51
N LEU A 417 -1.64 -17.81 11.47
CA LEU A 417 -0.71 -16.70 11.25
C LEU A 417 0.64 -17.00 11.92
N LEU A 418 1.71 -16.79 11.17
CA LEU A 418 3.08 -16.94 11.66
C LEU A 418 3.85 -15.67 11.41
N TYR A 419 4.77 -15.31 12.32
CA TYR A 419 5.59 -14.12 12.16
C TYR A 419 7.07 -14.39 12.37
N SER A 420 7.88 -13.54 11.76
CA SER A 420 9.31 -13.40 11.99
C SER A 420 9.66 -11.92 12.09
N GLY A 421 10.72 -11.58 12.82
CA GLY A 421 11.08 -10.20 13.14
C GLY A 421 11.09 -9.90 14.63
N ALA A 422 11.50 -8.68 14.98
CA ALA A 422 11.43 -8.21 16.35
C ALA A 422 9.96 -8.07 16.77
N ASP A 423 9.66 -8.47 18.00
CA ASP A 423 8.36 -8.25 18.63
C ASP A 423 8.56 -7.25 19.77
N VAL A 424 8.17 -6.00 19.53
CA VAL A 424 8.28 -4.92 20.52
C VAL A 424 6.93 -4.71 21.21
N GLY A 425 6.24 -5.81 21.57
CA GLY A 425 4.85 -5.76 22.04
C GLY A 425 3.85 -5.54 20.91
N GLN A 426 4.23 -5.96 19.71
CA GLN A 426 3.37 -5.94 18.54
C GLN A 426 2.34 -7.04 18.69
N ILE A 427 2.76 -8.26 18.97
CA ILE A 427 1.87 -9.41 19.00
C ILE A 427 1.34 -9.61 20.43
N PRO A 428 0.12 -10.16 20.61
CA PRO A 428 -0.53 -10.37 21.92
C PRO A 428 0.22 -11.19 23.00
N TYR A 429 1.54 -11.36 22.90
CA TYR A 429 2.33 -12.14 23.84
C TYR A 429 3.16 -11.23 24.75
N ASP A 430 2.85 -11.31 26.04
CA ASP A 430 3.72 -10.84 27.13
C ASP A 430 5.06 -11.60 27.07
N ASN A 431 6.14 -10.86 27.32
CA ASN A 431 7.49 -11.31 27.69
C ASN A 431 8.38 -12.05 26.67
N THR A 432 9.45 -11.34 26.26
CA THR A 432 10.83 -11.87 26.17
C THR A 432 11.12 -13.07 25.27
N VAL A 433 10.24 -13.44 24.34
CA VAL A 433 10.53 -14.55 23.43
C VAL A 433 11.72 -14.13 22.58
N THR A 434 12.85 -14.81 22.81
CA THR A 434 14.02 -14.70 21.92
C THR A 434 13.50 -15.08 20.54
N PRO A 435 13.52 -14.19 19.54
CA PRO A 435 12.72 -14.35 18.31
C PRO A 435 12.91 -15.74 17.72
N GLY A 436 11.89 -16.44 17.26
CA GLY A 436 12.11 -17.66 16.48
C GLY A 436 12.55 -17.32 15.05
N ALA A 437 12.84 -18.34 14.23
CA ALA A 437 12.74 -18.19 12.77
C ALA A 437 11.27 -17.91 12.36
N TRP A 438 10.33 -18.57 13.06
CA TRP A 438 8.90 -18.38 12.94
C TRP A 438 8.24 -18.63 14.30
N SER A 439 7.32 -17.75 14.66
CA SER A 439 6.47 -17.88 15.85
C SER A 439 5.00 -17.91 15.45
N LEU A 440 4.20 -18.75 16.10
CA LEU A 440 2.76 -18.84 15.85
C LEU A 440 2.03 -17.72 16.60
N ILE A 441 1.13 -17.00 15.93
CA ILE A 441 0.20 -16.09 16.58
C ILE A 441 -1.03 -16.90 16.99
N ALA A 442 -1.40 -16.84 18.26
CA ALA A 442 -2.63 -17.48 18.75
C ALA A 442 -3.84 -16.89 18.01
N MET A 443 -4.67 -17.76 17.42
CA MET A 443 -5.84 -17.40 16.62
C MET A 443 -7.12 -17.96 17.26
N PRO A 444 -8.25 -17.24 17.21
CA PRO A 444 -9.55 -17.81 17.53
C PRO A 444 -9.84 -19.08 16.71
N ALA A 445 -10.48 -20.06 17.34
CA ALA A 445 -10.76 -21.36 16.72
C ALA A 445 -11.53 -21.27 15.40
N GLN A 446 -12.37 -20.26 15.23
CA GLN A 446 -13.13 -20.00 13.99
C GLN A 446 -12.24 -19.78 12.74
N PHE A 447 -11.00 -19.30 12.91
CA PHE A 447 -10.07 -19.14 11.79
C PHE A 447 -9.37 -20.46 11.45
N LEU A 448 -9.09 -21.28 12.48
CA LEU A 448 -8.37 -22.55 12.35
C LEU A 448 -9.27 -23.69 11.85
N ASN A 449 -10.58 -23.61 12.08
CA ASN A 449 -11.55 -24.60 11.61
C ASN A 449 -12.21 -24.22 10.26
N GLY A 450 -11.80 -23.10 9.66
CA GLY A 450 -12.34 -22.61 8.38
C GLY A 450 -13.73 -21.98 8.44
N ALA A 451 -14.31 -21.79 9.63
CA ALA A 451 -15.60 -21.10 9.77
C ALA A 451 -15.52 -19.61 9.37
N GLU A 452 -14.32 -19.02 9.46
CA GLU A 452 -14.04 -17.64 9.10
C GLU A 452 -12.70 -17.54 8.35
N THR A 453 -12.63 -16.71 7.31
CA THR A 453 -11.39 -16.49 6.55
C THR A 453 -10.84 -15.09 6.79
N ILE A 454 -9.52 -14.95 6.93
CA ILE A 454 -8.86 -13.66 7.06
C ILE A 454 -8.80 -12.98 5.68
N ALA A 455 -9.58 -11.91 5.51
CA ALA A 455 -9.53 -11.09 4.31
C ALA A 455 -8.32 -10.16 4.33
N ASP A 456 -8.03 -9.54 5.48
CA ASP A 456 -6.90 -8.63 5.65
C ASP A 456 -6.39 -8.58 7.09
N LEU A 457 -5.16 -8.09 7.26
CA LEU A 457 -4.47 -7.94 8.53
C LEU A 457 -3.73 -6.60 8.56
N PHE A 458 -3.94 -5.80 9.61
CA PHE A 458 -3.27 -4.52 9.76
C PHE A 458 -2.90 -4.22 11.21
N VAL A 459 -1.95 -3.30 11.37
CA VAL A 459 -1.39 -2.87 12.65
C VAL A 459 -1.57 -1.37 12.79
N HIS A 460 -1.89 -0.93 14.01
CA HIS A 460 -2.04 0.47 14.42
C HIS A 460 -1.25 0.73 15.71
N GLY A 461 -0.73 1.95 15.89
CA GLY A 461 -0.10 2.39 17.14
C GLY A 461 1.43 2.44 17.10
N THR A 462 2.03 2.87 18.21
CA THR A 462 3.51 2.96 18.35
C THR A 462 4.11 1.65 18.83
N GLY A 463 5.44 1.54 18.83
CA GLY A 463 6.16 0.42 19.46
C GLY A 463 5.85 0.17 20.94
N LEU A 464 5.02 0.98 21.60
CA LEU A 464 4.54 0.77 22.97
C LEU A 464 3.01 0.60 23.08
N THR A 465 2.27 0.82 21.99
CA THR A 465 0.79 0.89 21.98
C THR A 465 0.18 0.15 20.79
N GLN A 466 0.93 -0.76 20.19
CA GLN A 466 0.53 -1.45 18.98
C GLN A 466 -0.70 -2.35 19.20
N ARG A 467 -1.57 -2.35 18.20
CA ARG A 467 -2.84 -3.08 18.12
C ARG A 467 -2.94 -3.72 16.76
N TRP A 468 -3.46 -4.93 16.74
CA TRP A 468 -3.63 -5.69 15.52
C TRP A 468 -5.10 -5.81 15.21
N PHE A 469 -5.39 -5.84 13.92
CA PHE A 469 -6.74 -5.99 13.41
C PHE A 469 -6.77 -7.07 12.35
N ILE A 470 -7.70 -8.00 12.51
CA ILE A 470 -8.08 -8.97 11.49
C ILE A 470 -9.42 -8.53 10.93
N LEU A 471 -9.46 -8.32 9.63
CA LEU A 471 -10.69 -8.14 8.89
C LEU A 471 -11.02 -9.46 8.20
N THR A 472 -12.23 -9.96 8.45
CA THR A 472 -12.64 -11.26 7.93
C THR A 472 -13.34 -11.14 6.59
N ALA A 473 -13.42 -12.24 5.84
CA ALA A 473 -14.16 -12.31 4.58
C ALA A 473 -15.66 -12.04 4.77
N SER A 474 -16.21 -12.35 5.94
CA SER A 474 -17.58 -11.99 6.31
C SER A 474 -17.76 -10.52 6.72
N GLY A 475 -16.69 -9.71 6.71
CA GLY A 475 -16.72 -8.29 7.09
C GLY A 475 -16.71 -8.03 8.60
N ARG A 476 -16.33 -9.02 9.42
CA ARG A 476 -16.16 -8.82 10.87
C ARG A 476 -14.77 -8.27 11.15
N LEU A 477 -14.66 -7.44 12.19
CA LEU A 477 -13.39 -6.85 12.60
C LEU A 477 -13.01 -7.41 13.97
N PHE A 478 -11.83 -8.01 14.07
CA PHE A 478 -11.25 -8.47 15.32
C PHE A 478 -10.03 -7.65 15.64
N ALA A 479 -9.78 -7.40 16.93
CA ALA A 479 -8.57 -6.75 17.36
C ALA A 479 -7.92 -7.43 18.56
N SER A 480 -6.61 -7.26 18.69
CA SER A 480 -5.81 -7.77 19.80
C SER A 480 -4.69 -6.78 20.15
N GLY A 481 -4.25 -6.77 21.40
CA GLY A 481 -3.17 -5.90 21.88
C GLY A 481 -3.56 -5.03 23.08
N SER A 482 -2.79 -3.97 23.32
CA SER A 482 -3.00 -3.08 24.46
C SER A 482 -4.07 -2.00 24.17
N ASN A 483 -4.83 -1.60 25.20
CA ASN A 483 -5.76 -0.47 25.17
C ASN A 483 -6.91 -0.56 24.12
N LEU A 484 -7.42 -1.77 23.83
CA LEU A 484 -8.51 -1.98 22.86
C LEU A 484 -9.75 -1.12 23.16
N ASP A 485 -10.12 -0.96 24.43
CA ASP A 485 -11.27 -0.15 24.88
C ASP A 485 -11.19 1.32 24.42
N ALA A 486 -10.00 1.86 24.21
CA ALA A 486 -9.81 3.24 23.76
C ALA A 486 -10.28 3.50 22.32
N ILE A 487 -10.30 2.48 21.43
CA ILE A 487 -10.84 2.63 20.06
C ILE A 487 -12.35 2.86 20.09
N CYS A 488 -13.05 2.17 20.99
CA CYS A 488 -14.52 2.20 21.08
C CYS A 488 -15.03 3.30 22.02
N ALA A 489 -14.24 3.69 23.04
CA ALA A 489 -14.67 4.60 24.10
C ALA A 489 -14.01 5.99 24.08
N GLY A 490 -13.01 6.24 23.21
CA GLY A 490 -12.42 7.57 23.02
C GLY A 490 -11.55 8.02 24.19
N ALA A 491 -11.18 7.09 25.06
CA ALA A 491 -10.28 7.34 26.17
C ALA A 491 -8.82 7.43 25.69
N VAL A 492 -8.04 8.32 26.29
CA VAL A 492 -6.59 8.33 26.12
C VAL A 492 -6.04 7.04 26.73
N ALA A 493 -5.33 6.25 25.94
CA ALA A 493 -4.58 5.09 26.42
C ALA A 493 -3.66 5.52 27.59
N THR A 494 -4.02 5.14 28.82
CA THR A 494 -3.16 5.35 29.98
C THR A 494 -2.00 4.36 29.94
N SER A 495 -0.81 4.76 30.39
CA SER A 495 0.45 4.01 30.27
C SER A 495 0.53 2.70 31.07
N VAL A 496 -0.58 2.20 31.59
CA VAL A 496 -0.67 0.93 32.32
C VAL A 496 -1.76 0.10 31.67
N ALA A 497 -1.40 -0.60 30.58
CA ALA A 497 -2.35 -1.39 29.83
C ALA A 497 -2.33 -2.85 30.31
N VAL A 498 -3.50 -3.43 30.55
CA VAL A 498 -3.67 -4.88 30.60
C VAL A 498 -3.48 -5.38 29.16
N VAL A 499 -2.38 -6.09 28.91
CA VAL A 499 -2.18 -6.80 27.65
C VAL A 499 -3.17 -7.95 27.63
N THR A 500 -4.17 -7.89 26.76
CA THR A 500 -5.02 -9.05 26.52
C THR A 500 -4.40 -9.87 25.40
N SER A 501 -4.12 -11.14 25.67
CA SER A 501 -3.59 -12.09 24.70
C SER A 501 -4.68 -12.68 23.79
N VAL A 502 -5.90 -12.13 23.85
CA VAL A 502 -7.11 -12.68 23.24
C VAL A 502 -7.65 -11.72 22.19
N TRP A 503 -7.91 -12.23 21.00
CA TRP A 503 -8.62 -11.50 19.96
C TRP A 503 -10.06 -11.24 20.36
N GLN A 504 -10.48 -9.98 20.25
CA GLN A 504 -11.82 -9.51 20.55
C GLN A 504 -12.50 -9.03 19.28
N GLU A 505 -13.77 -9.38 19.08
CA GLU A 505 -14.56 -8.81 18.00
C GLU A 505 -14.94 -7.37 18.33
N ILE A 506 -14.66 -6.45 17.40
CA ILE A 506 -15.08 -5.06 17.49
C ILE A 506 -16.46 -4.95 16.86
N THR A 507 -17.42 -4.52 17.67
CA THR A 507 -18.75 -4.14 17.19
C THR A 507 -18.90 -2.63 17.21
N PHE A 508 -19.21 -2.04 16.06
CA PHE A 508 -19.56 -0.62 15.99
C PHE A 508 -21.03 -0.45 16.41
N GLN A 509 -21.31 0.45 17.36
CA GLN A 509 -22.69 0.83 17.67
C GLN A 509 -23.30 1.56 16.48
N ALA A 510 -24.59 1.34 16.25
CA ALA A 510 -25.33 1.80 15.07
C ALA A 510 -25.42 3.33 14.97
#